data_AF-A0A1G3J3Y5-F1
#
_entry.id   AF-A0A1G3J3Y5-F1
#
_cell.length_a   1.000
_cell.length_b   1.000
_cell.length_c   1.000
_cell.angle_alpha   90.00
_cell.angle_beta   90.00
_cell.angle_gamma   90.00
#
_symmetry.space_group_name_H-M   'P 1'
#
loop_
_entity.id
_entity.type
_entity.pdbx_description
1 polymer ?
#
loop_
_entity_poly.entity_id
_entity_poly.type
_entity_poly.pdbx_seq_one_letter_code
_entity_poly.pdbx_strand_id
1 'polypeptide(L)' 'MNDIAFVVLTGDITELGTDAEIKLAKDILSELKVPYYIIAGNHDTGWSFGELDGNGTMAQCNVTCEVLRKV' A
#
# COMPACT_ATOMS: atom_id res chain seq x y z
N MET A 1 -12.11 19.84 -4.75
CA MET A 1 -11.57 19.58 -3.40
C MET A 1 -10.56 20.67 -3.12
N ASN A 2 -11.01 21.87 -2.74
CA ASN A 2 -10.09 23.01 -2.52
C ASN A 2 -9.86 23.27 -1.02
N ASP A 3 -10.62 22.57 -0.15
CA ASP A 3 -10.58 22.75 1.30
C ASP A 3 -9.76 21.67 2.03
N ILE A 4 -9.24 20.67 1.29
CA ILE A 4 -8.43 19.58 1.85
C ILE A 4 -6.99 19.79 1.42
N ALA A 5 -6.11 20.06 2.39
CA ALA A 5 -4.69 20.28 2.14
C ALA A 5 -3.95 18.98 1.75
N PHE A 6 -4.27 17.87 2.43
CA PHE A 6 -3.74 16.54 2.16
C PHE A 6 -4.54 15.44 2.87
N VAL A 7 -4.28 14.19 2.51
CA VAL A 7 -4.84 12.98 3.12
C VAL A 7 -3.71 12.13 3.71
N VAL A 8 -3.98 11.42 4.81
CA VAL A 8 -3.05 10.42 5.37
C VAL A 8 -3.78 9.09 5.47
N LEU A 9 -3.21 8.04 4.86
CA LEU A 9 -3.65 6.66 4.96
C LEU A 9 -2.70 5.94 5.92
N THR A 10 -3.24 5.32 6.97
CA THR A 10 -2.46 4.97 8.18
C THR A 10 -2.23 3.47 8.39
N GLY A 11 -2.30 2.69 7.31
CA GLY A 11 -2.04 1.26 7.32
C GLY A 11 -3.21 0.44 6.80
N ASP A 12 -2.94 -0.84 6.61
CA ASP A 12 -3.86 -1.87 6.11
C ASP A 12 -4.63 -1.41 4.87
N ILE A 13 -3.86 -0.99 3.87
CA ILE A 13 -4.35 -0.59 2.55
C ILE A 13 -4.87 -1.80 1.77
N THR A 14 -4.30 -2.97 2.05
CA THR A 14 -4.60 -4.26 1.46
C THR A 14 -4.93 -5.27 2.55
N GLU A 15 -5.64 -6.35 2.21
CA GLU A 15 -5.99 -7.40 3.18
C GLU A 15 -4.86 -8.40 3.35
N LEU A 16 -4.17 -8.78 2.27
CA LEU A 16 -3.14 -9.82 2.28
C LEU A 16 -1.74 -9.31 1.87
N GLY A 17 -1.61 -8.06 1.45
CA GLY A 17 -0.33 -7.52 0.98
C GLY A 17 0.15 -8.15 -0.32
N THR A 18 -0.76 -8.76 -1.11
CA THR A 18 -0.39 -9.39 -2.38
C THR A 18 -0.06 -8.36 -3.45
N ASP A 19 0.80 -8.70 -4.41
CA ASP A 19 1.12 -7.83 -5.55
C ASP A 19 -0.13 -7.34 -6.31
N ALA A 20 -1.15 -8.22 -6.41
CA ALA A 20 -2.41 -7.90 -7.07
C ALA A 20 -3.20 -6.82 -6.30
N GLU A 21 -3.29 -6.94 -4.98
CA GLU A 21 -3.96 -5.95 -4.13
C GLU A 21 -3.18 -4.64 -4.10
N ILE A 22 -1.85 -4.68 -3.99
CA ILE A 22 -1.02 -3.48 -3.98
C ILE A 22 -1.14 -2.73 -5.31
N LYS A 23 -1.14 -3.45 -6.43
CA LYS A 23 -1.37 -2.85 -7.76
C LYS A 23 -2.75 -2.21 -7.85
N LEU A 24 -3.80 -2.92 -7.41
CA LEU A 24 -5.17 -2.40 -7.43
C LEU A 24 -5.31 -1.17 -6.54
N ALA A 25 -4.76 -1.20 -5.33
CA ALA A 25 -4.75 -0.07 -4.41
C ALA A 25 -4.05 1.14 -5.01
N LYS A 26 -2.90 0.94 -5.68
CA LYS A 26 -2.18 2.01 -6.39
C LYS A 26 -3.04 2.62 -7.50
N ASP A 27 -3.68 1.79 -8.32
CA ASP A 27 -4.51 2.26 -9.43
C ASP A 27 -5.67 3.13 -8.90
N ILE A 28 -6.36 2.68 -7.84
CA ILE A 28 -7.45 3.43 -7.19
C ILE A 28 -6.95 4.73 -6.54
N LEU A 29 -5.89 4.66 -5.74
CA LEU A 29 -5.38 5.82 -4.99
C LEU A 29 -4.73 6.87 -5.90
N SER A 30 -4.27 6.48 -7.09
CA SER A 30 -3.77 7.42 -8.11
C SER A 30 -4.85 8.38 -8.64
N GLU A 31 -6.13 8.06 -8.44
CA GLU A 31 -7.23 8.94 -8.83
C GLU A 31 -7.38 10.14 -7.88
N LEU A 32 -6.86 10.04 -6.66
CA LEU A 32 -6.92 11.10 -5.67
C LEU A 32 -6.10 12.31 -6.14
N LYS A 33 -6.78 13.44 -6.37
CA LYS A 33 -6.15 14.67 -6.87
C LYS A 33 -5.57 15.56 -5.76
N VAL A 34 -5.85 15.24 -4.51
CA VAL A 34 -5.23 15.91 -3.35
C VAL A 34 -3.95 15.18 -2.97
N PRO A 35 -2.92 15.89 -2.45
CA PRO A 35 -1.72 15.23 -1.94
C PRO A 35 -2.09 14.19 -0.87
N TYR A 36 -1.45 13.03 -0.91
CA TYR A 36 -1.67 12.00 0.10
C TYR A 36 -0.37 11.32 0.52
N TYR A 37 -0.36 10.85 1.76
CA TYR A 37 0.73 10.10 2.36
C TYR A 37 0.18 8.77 2.86
N ILE A 38 0.88 7.70 2.56
CA ILE A 38 0.52 6.35 3.00
C ILE A 38 1.54 5.91 4.03
N ILE A 39 1.11 5.11 4.99
CA ILE A 39 1.95 4.32 5.90
C ILE A 39 1.45 2.89 5.77
N ALA A 40 2.36 1.92 5.68
CA ALA A 40 1.99 0.51 5.56
C ALA A 40 1.57 -0.07 6.92
N GLY A 41 0.54 -0.91 6.94
CA GLY A 41 0.10 -1.68 8.10
C GLY A 41 0.64 -3.11 8.11
N ASN A 42 0.15 -3.92 9.05
CA ASN A 42 0.60 -5.30 9.23
C ASN A 42 0.05 -6.25 8.15
N HIS A 43 -1.07 -5.90 7.52
CA HIS A 43 -1.62 -6.63 6.38
C HIS A 43 -0.88 -6.31 5.06
N ASP A 44 -0.41 -5.07 4.89
CA ASP A 44 0.31 -4.63 3.68
C ASP A 44 1.72 -5.22 3.53
N THR A 45 2.28 -5.66 4.64
CA THR A 45 3.66 -6.13 4.72
C THR A 45 3.75 -7.64 4.85
N GLY A 46 2.64 -8.38 4.98
CA GLY A 46 2.66 -9.82 5.25
C GLY A 46 3.30 -10.16 6.61
N TRP A 47 3.21 -9.24 7.59
CA TRP A 47 3.87 -9.40 8.90
C TRP A 47 3.13 -10.35 9.85
N SER A 48 1.85 -10.64 9.56
CA SER A 48 0.95 -11.32 10.50
C SER A 48 0.72 -12.80 10.16
N PHE A 49 0.93 -13.19 8.91
CA PHE A 49 0.84 -14.57 8.45
C PHE A 49 2.00 -14.80 7.49
N GLY A 50 2.69 -15.94 7.61
CA GLY A 50 3.77 -16.37 6.72
C GLY A 50 3.28 -16.74 5.33
N GLU A 51 2.43 -15.91 4.75
CA GLU A 51 1.88 -16.07 3.41
C GLU A 51 2.94 -15.55 2.45
N LEU A 52 3.73 -16.51 1.95
CA LEU A 52 4.62 -16.29 0.84
C LEU A 52 3.76 -15.93 -0.37
N ASP A 53 4.24 -15.02 -1.22
CA ASP A 53 3.63 -14.86 -2.54
C ASP A 53 3.63 -16.21 -3.29
N GLY A 54 2.89 -16.31 -4.39
CA GLY A 54 2.84 -17.53 -5.21
C GLY A 54 4.20 -18.01 -5.77
N ASN A 55 5.28 -17.31 -5.46
CA ASN A 55 6.66 -17.60 -5.83
C ASN A 55 7.55 -17.96 -4.62
N GLY A 56 6.99 -18.06 -3.41
CA GLY A 56 7.74 -18.43 -2.21
C GLY A 56 8.58 -17.29 -1.62
N THR A 57 8.41 -16.06 -2.10
CA THR A 57 9.09 -14.89 -1.55
C THR A 57 8.18 -14.14 -0.58
N MET A 58 8.78 -13.62 0.48
CA MET A 58 8.11 -12.63 1.33
C MET A 58 7.89 -11.40 0.44
N ALA A 59 6.64 -11.04 0.15
CA ALA A 59 6.25 -9.79 -0.56
C ALA A 59 6.80 -8.52 0.12
N GLN A 60 7.34 -8.72 1.33
CA GLN A 60 8.05 -7.81 2.19
C GLN A 60 9.24 -7.15 1.47
N CYS A 61 9.04 -5.86 1.19
CA CYS A 61 10.00 -4.76 1.24
C CYS A 61 10.02 -3.93 -0.05
N ASN A 62 10.06 -4.54 -1.24
CA ASN A 62 10.25 -3.72 -2.44
C ASN A 62 8.99 -2.94 -2.85
N VAL A 63 7.80 -3.55 -2.81
CA VAL A 63 6.58 -2.85 -3.23
C VAL A 63 6.06 -1.95 -2.09
N THR A 64 6.13 -2.42 -0.84
CA THR A 64 5.70 -1.64 0.32
C THR A 64 6.58 -0.41 0.56
N CYS A 65 7.88 -0.45 0.27
CA CYS A 65 8.73 0.74 0.35
C CYS A 65 8.65 1.66 -0.87
N GLU A 66 8.33 1.15 -2.07
CA GLU A 66 8.18 2.00 -3.27
C GLU A 66 6.83 2.73 -3.34
N VAL A 67 5.75 2.20 -2.76
CA VAL A 67 4.49 2.96 -2.60
C VAL A 67 4.65 4.14 -1.63
N LEU A 68 5.66 4.11 -0.75
CA LEU A 68 5.91 5.10 0.30
C LEU A 68 6.87 6.23 -0.10
N ARG A 69 7.42 6.21 -1.32
CA ARG A 69 8.35 7.25 -1.77
C ARG A 69 7.74 8.07 -2.90
N LYS A 70 6.89 9.01 -2.51
CA LYS A 70 6.44 10.14 -3.35
C LYS A 70 5.86 9.70 -4.71
N VAL A 71 4.57 9.35 -4.72
CA VAL A 71 3.74 9.78 -5.85
C VAL A 71 3.41 11.25 -5.70
#